data_AF-A0AAW6CBS3-F1
#
_entry.id   AF-A0AAW6CBS3-F1
#
_cell.length_a   1.000
_cell.length_b   1.000
_cell.length_c   1.000
_cell.angle_alpha   90.00
_cell.angle_beta   90.00
_cell.angle_gamma   90.00
#
_symmetry.space_group_name_H-M   'P 1'
#
loop_
_entity.id
_entity.type
_entity.pdbx_description
1 polymer ?
#
loop_
_entity_poly.entity_id
_entity_poly.type
_entity_poly.pdbx_seq_one_letter_code
_entity_poly.pdbx_strand_id
1 'polypeptide(L)'
;MTFKEFTAWCNERACDGRWNMLSAMVCIDLMAEIRKIPFWKRERVWREQHEKQVLAKIVDPLNQKIPINELARRTSHTPETTTSEKEHPTMTINEYQSQALRTESHVTADPAPYIRILDGLMGLNGEAGEAIDILKKVLFQGHEFDREHMAKELGDIAWYLAVSADAIGYDLETIFQMNIDKLKSRYPDGFDTEQSQNRAVNDI
;
A
#
# COMPACT_ATOMS: atom_id res chain seq x y z
N MET A 1 -17.02 4.25 -25.82
CA MET A 1 -17.08 4.80 -24.46
C MET A 1 -17.61 6.24 -24.51
N THR A 2 -18.67 6.57 -23.76
CA THR A 2 -19.18 7.94 -23.59
C THR A 2 -18.18 8.83 -22.84
N PHE A 3 -18.35 10.15 -22.88
CA PHE A 3 -17.48 11.05 -22.10
C PHE A 3 -17.62 10.83 -20.59
N LYS A 4 -18.84 10.47 -20.13
CA LYS A 4 -19.10 10.13 -18.73
C LYS A 4 -18.39 8.85 -18.32
N GLU A 5 -18.48 7.81 -19.13
CA GLU A 5 -17.75 6.55 -18.92
C GLU A 5 -16.24 6.78 -18.93
N PHE A 6 -15.72 7.62 -19.83
CA PHE A 6 -14.31 7.98 -19.84
C PHE A 6 -13.86 8.68 -18.55
N THR A 7 -14.68 9.62 -18.05
CA THR A 7 -14.40 10.33 -16.79
C THR A 7 -14.40 9.36 -15.61
N ALA A 8 -15.38 8.45 -15.55
CA ALA A 8 -15.44 7.41 -14.53
C ALA A 8 -14.22 6.49 -14.59
N TRP A 9 -13.86 6.03 -15.80
CA TRP A 9 -12.67 5.23 -16.04
C TRP A 9 -11.39 5.95 -15.59
N CYS A 10 -11.23 7.25 -15.88
CA CYS A 10 -10.09 8.04 -15.41
C CYS A 10 -10.03 8.14 -13.89
N ASN A 11 -11.17 8.32 -13.22
CA ASN A 11 -11.23 8.37 -11.76
C ASN A 11 -10.88 7.03 -11.12
N GLU A 12 -11.35 5.92 -11.71
CA GLU A 12 -10.93 4.57 -11.28
C GLU A 12 -9.41 4.41 -11.42
N ARG A 13 -8.80 4.91 -12.51
CA ARG A 13 -7.34 4.85 -12.70
C ARG A 13 -6.55 5.74 -11.76
N ALA A 14 -7.10 6.90 -11.39
CA ALA A 14 -6.48 7.75 -10.38
C ALA A 14 -6.41 7.05 -9.02
N CYS A 15 -7.42 6.24 -8.68
CA CYS A 15 -7.48 5.48 -7.43
C CYS A 15 -6.62 4.21 -7.46
N ASP A 16 -6.44 3.55 -8.61
CA ASP A 16 -5.68 2.30 -8.70
C ASP A 16 -4.20 2.48 -9.07
N GLY A 17 -3.79 3.68 -9.47
CA GLY A 17 -2.40 4.04 -9.79
C GLY A 17 -1.86 3.42 -11.09
N ARG A 18 -2.72 2.86 -11.96
CA ARG A 18 -2.29 2.00 -13.08
C ARG A 18 -1.97 2.71 -14.40
N TRP A 19 -2.02 4.04 -14.42
CA TRP A 19 -1.53 4.84 -15.54
C TRP A 19 -0.20 5.52 -15.21
N ASN A 20 0.67 5.68 -16.20
CA ASN A 20 1.87 6.49 -16.03
C ASN A 20 1.51 7.99 -15.97
N MET A 21 2.44 8.81 -15.46
CA MET A 21 2.23 10.25 -15.29
C MET A 21 1.79 10.95 -16.59
N LEU A 22 2.36 10.56 -17.74
CA LEU A 22 2.03 11.17 -19.03
C LEU A 22 0.58 10.89 -19.44
N SER A 23 0.13 9.64 -19.35
CA SER A 23 -1.26 9.26 -19.63
C SER A 23 -2.23 9.95 -18.67
N ALA A 24 -1.87 10.05 -17.39
CA ALA A 24 -2.68 10.74 -16.38
C ALA A 24 -2.84 12.23 -16.73
N MET A 25 -1.74 12.93 -17.04
CA MET A 25 -1.76 14.34 -17.43
C MET A 25 -2.61 14.57 -18.68
N VAL A 26 -2.41 13.77 -19.73
CA VAL A 26 -3.18 13.88 -20.98
C VAL A 26 -4.68 13.66 -20.75
N CYS A 27 -5.05 12.68 -19.93
CA CYS A 27 -6.46 12.45 -19.59
C CYS A 27 -7.06 13.59 -18.77
N ILE A 28 -6.33 14.14 -17.80
CA ILE A 28 -6.75 15.27 -16.97
C ILE A 28 -6.96 16.52 -17.83
N ASP A 29 -5.99 16.87 -18.67
CA ASP A 29 -6.06 18.03 -19.55
C ASP A 29 -7.21 17.90 -20.55
N LEU A 30 -7.37 16.71 -21.16
CA LEU A 30 -8.46 16.46 -22.09
C LEU A 30 -9.84 16.59 -21.41
N MET A 31 -9.99 16.06 -20.19
CA MET A 31 -11.23 16.25 -19.43
C MET A 31 -11.48 17.73 -19.12
N ALA A 32 -10.44 18.49 -18.77
CA ALA A 32 -10.55 19.92 -18.52
C ALA A 32 -10.99 20.68 -19.78
N GLU A 33 -10.40 20.40 -20.94
CA GLU A 33 -10.77 21.01 -22.22
C GLU A 33 -12.23 20.71 -22.60
N ILE A 34 -12.67 19.45 -22.50
CA ILE A 34 -14.05 19.09 -22.82
C ILE A 34 -15.04 19.74 -21.84
N ARG A 35 -14.66 19.90 -20.56
CA ARG A 35 -15.50 20.58 -19.56
C ARG A 35 -15.72 22.06 -19.84
N LYS A 36 -14.83 22.73 -20.60
CA LYS A 36 -15.05 24.11 -21.08
C LYS A 36 -16.19 24.23 -22.09
N ILE A 37 -16.56 23.13 -22.77
CA ILE A 37 -17.64 23.09 -23.75
C ILE A 37 -18.99 23.01 -23.01
N PRO A 38 -20.08 23.65 -23.50
CA PRO A 38 -21.40 23.51 -22.90
C PRO A 38 -21.85 22.05 -22.82
N PHE A 39 -22.45 21.64 -21.69
CA PHE A 39 -22.67 20.22 -21.37
C PHE A 39 -23.43 19.45 -22.46
N TRP A 40 -24.39 20.08 -23.12
CA TRP A 40 -25.21 19.48 -24.18
C TRP A 40 -24.45 19.24 -25.50
N LYS A 41 -23.25 19.81 -25.66
CA LYS A 41 -22.36 19.60 -26.83
C LYS A 41 -21.18 18.69 -26.54
N ARG A 42 -20.85 18.42 -25.27
CA ARG A 42 -19.65 17.67 -24.86
C ARG A 42 -19.59 16.28 -25.48
N GLU A 43 -20.68 15.53 -25.40
CA GLU A 43 -20.73 14.16 -25.91
C GLU A 43 -20.47 14.13 -27.42
N ARG A 44 -21.08 15.04 -28.19
CA ARG A 44 -20.84 15.11 -29.64
C ARG A 44 -19.37 15.37 -29.96
N VAL A 45 -18.75 16.37 -29.30
CA VAL A 45 -17.34 16.71 -29.52
C VAL A 45 -16.41 15.56 -29.10
N TRP A 46 -16.69 14.93 -27.95
CA TRP A 46 -15.97 13.75 -27.50
C TRP A 46 -15.96 12.63 -28.55
N ARG A 47 -17.15 12.27 -29.06
CA ARG A 47 -17.32 11.21 -30.06
C ARG A 47 -16.60 11.52 -31.37
N GLU A 48 -16.74 12.74 -31.87
CA GLU A 48 -16.21 13.14 -33.17
C GLU A 48 -14.69 13.35 -33.16
N GLN A 49 -14.13 13.89 -32.08
CA GLN A 49 -12.76 14.41 -32.09
C GLN A 49 -11.77 13.59 -31.25
N HIS A 50 -12.24 12.88 -30.23
CA HIS A 50 -11.36 12.34 -29.20
C HIS A 50 -11.50 10.83 -28.99
N GLU A 51 -12.73 10.30 -28.97
CA GLU A 51 -13.02 8.93 -28.52
C GLU A 51 -12.11 7.89 -29.18
N LYS A 52 -12.07 7.87 -30.52
CA LYS A 52 -11.32 6.84 -31.26
C LYS A 52 -9.83 6.85 -30.94
N GLN A 53 -9.23 8.03 -30.82
CA GLN A 53 -7.80 8.15 -30.54
C GLN A 53 -7.48 7.83 -29.09
N VAL A 54 -8.32 8.29 -28.16
CA VAL A 54 -8.15 8.02 -26.72
C VAL A 54 -8.30 6.53 -26.43
N LEU A 55 -9.30 5.88 -27.05
CA LEU A 55 -9.48 4.44 -26.92
C LEU A 55 -8.24 3.69 -27.42
N ALA A 56 -7.84 3.92 -28.67
CA ALA A 56 -6.76 3.18 -29.29
C ALA A 56 -5.38 3.41 -28.65
N LYS A 57 -5.10 4.63 -28.17
CA LYS A 57 -3.76 5.01 -27.68
C LYS A 57 -3.61 4.92 -26.17
N ILE A 58 -4.69 5.04 -25.41
CA ILE A 58 -4.65 5.14 -23.95
C ILE A 58 -5.43 4.00 -23.33
N VAL A 59 -6.73 3.92 -23.60
CA VAL A 59 -7.64 3.05 -22.84
C VAL A 59 -7.42 1.59 -23.17
N ASP A 60 -7.39 1.21 -24.45
CA ASP A 60 -7.26 -0.18 -24.87
C ASP A 60 -5.90 -0.78 -24.48
N PRO A 61 -4.75 -0.11 -24.71
CA PRO A 61 -3.46 -0.62 -24.27
C PRO A 61 -3.34 -0.77 -22.75
N LEU A 62 -3.91 0.16 -21.97
CA LEU A 62 -3.91 0.07 -20.51
C LEU A 62 -4.83 -1.04 -20.01
N ASN A 63 -6.00 -1.23 -20.62
CA ASN A 63 -6.89 -2.33 -20.31
C ASN A 63 -6.29 -3.70 -20.67
N GLN A 64 -5.49 -3.80 -21.73
CA GLN A 64 -4.78 -5.04 -22.09
C GLN A 64 -3.63 -5.38 -21.13
N LYS A 65 -2.97 -4.36 -20.54
CA LYS A 65 -2.01 -4.56 -19.44
C LYS A 65 -2.67 -5.04 -18.15
N ILE A 66 -4.01 -5.11 -18.11
CA ILE A 66 -4.78 -5.52 -16.95
C ILE A 66 -5.39 -6.90 -17.20
N PRO A 67 -4.70 -7.98 -16.79
CA PRO A 67 -5.37 -9.17 -16.34
C PRO A 67 -5.19 -9.28 -14.82
N ILE A 68 -5.90 -8.42 -14.07
CA ILE A 68 -6.05 -8.59 -12.59
C ILE A 68 -6.58 -10.00 -12.27
N ASN A 69 -7.46 -10.52 -13.14
CA ASN A 69 -8.04 -11.86 -12.99
C ASN A 69 -7.06 -13.01 -13.33
N GLU A 70 -5.94 -12.77 -14.01
CA GLU A 70 -4.89 -13.79 -14.17
C GLU A 70 -3.84 -13.73 -13.06
N LEU A 71 -3.54 -12.54 -12.53
CA LEU A 71 -2.64 -12.39 -11.37
C LEU A 71 -3.22 -13.03 -10.11
N ALA A 72 -4.53 -12.90 -9.88
CA ALA A 72 -5.22 -13.56 -8.76
C ALA A 72 -5.26 -15.10 -8.89
N ARG A 73 -5.15 -15.65 -10.12
CA ARG A 73 -5.04 -17.11 -10.33
C ARG A 73 -3.62 -17.64 -10.12
N ARG A 74 -2.59 -16.79 -10.20
CA ARG A 74 -1.20 -17.16 -9.90
C ARG A 74 -0.88 -17.15 -8.40
N THR A 75 -1.78 -16.63 -7.57
CA THR A 75 -1.66 -16.64 -6.10
C THR A 75 -2.32 -17.83 -5.42
N SER A 76 -2.82 -18.84 -6.15
CA SER A 76 -3.18 -20.12 -5.52
C SER A 76 -1.89 -20.85 -5.13
N HIS A 77 -1.44 -20.61 -3.90
CA HIS A 77 -0.39 -21.41 -3.28
C HIS A 77 -1.03 -22.67 -2.69
N THR A 78 -0.63 -23.82 -3.20
CA THR A 78 -0.63 -25.06 -2.43
C THR A 78 0.57 -24.94 -1.48
N PRO A 79 0.43 -25.17 -0.16
CA PRO A 79 1.59 -25.15 0.73
C PRO A 79 2.53 -26.28 0.28
N GLU A 80 3.75 -25.94 -0.12
CA GLU A 80 4.81 -26.93 -0.20
C GLU A 80 5.20 -27.28 1.24
N THR A 81 4.87 -28.51 1.65
CA THR A 81 5.31 -29.07 2.92
C THR A 81 6.79 -29.38 2.82
N THR A 82 7.64 -28.44 3.24
CA THR A 82 9.06 -28.72 3.49
C THR A 82 9.19 -29.59 4.73
N THR A 83 9.90 -30.70 4.57
CA THR A 83 10.14 -31.73 5.57
C THR A 83 11.23 -31.30 6.56
N SER A 84 10.98 -31.59 7.84
CA SER A 84 11.97 -31.76 8.91
C SER A 84 12.90 -30.56 9.19
N GLU A 85 12.38 -29.55 9.88
CA GLU A 85 13.23 -28.59 10.60
C GLU A 85 13.31 -28.99 12.09
N LYS A 86 14.54 -29.05 12.59
CA LYS A 86 14.82 -29.24 14.02
C LYS A 86 14.19 -28.07 14.78
N GLU A 87 13.43 -28.36 15.83
CA GLU A 87 12.84 -27.36 16.72
C GLU A 87 13.93 -26.50 17.35
N HIS A 88 14.26 -25.38 16.69
CA HIS A 88 14.92 -24.27 17.34
C HIS A 88 13.83 -23.46 18.06
N PRO A 89 14.01 -23.11 19.34
CA PRO A 89 13.07 -22.23 20.01
C PRO A 89 12.98 -20.92 19.22
N THR A 90 11.79 -20.61 18.72
CA THR A 90 11.50 -19.32 18.10
C THR A 90 11.57 -18.23 19.16
N MET A 91 12.29 -17.14 18.88
CA MET A 91 12.40 -15.99 19.78
C MET A 91 11.03 -15.39 20.10
N THR A 92 10.87 -14.83 21.30
CA THR A 92 9.69 -14.03 21.64
C THR A 92 9.76 -12.65 20.97
N ILE A 93 8.62 -11.95 20.93
CA ILE A 93 8.53 -10.60 20.34
C ILE A 93 9.37 -9.60 21.14
N ASN A 94 9.36 -9.71 22.47
CA ASN A 94 10.13 -8.84 23.34
C ASN A 94 11.64 -9.21 23.36
N GLU A 95 11.98 -10.47 23.11
CA GLU A 95 13.37 -10.86 22.82
C GLU A 95 13.86 -10.23 21.51
N TYR A 96 13.03 -10.24 20.46
CA TYR A 96 13.33 -9.53 19.20
C TYR A 96 13.55 -8.03 19.44
N GLN A 97 12.64 -7.35 20.14
CA GLN A 97 12.79 -5.92 20.46
C GLN A 97 14.11 -5.64 21.19
N SER A 98 14.46 -6.48 22.18
CA SER A 98 15.72 -6.37 22.91
C SER A 98 16.96 -6.52 22.01
N GLN A 99 16.90 -7.43 21.03
CA GLN A 99 17.98 -7.60 20.05
C GLN A 99 18.08 -6.41 19.08
N ALA A 100 16.94 -5.85 18.65
CA ALA A 100 16.89 -4.69 17.77
C ALA A 100 17.47 -3.44 18.44
N LEU A 101 17.09 -3.16 19.69
CA LEU A 101 17.60 -2.00 20.44
C LEU A 101 19.12 -2.06 20.67
N ARG A 102 19.70 -3.27 20.65
CA ARG A 102 21.15 -3.47 20.76
C ARG A 102 21.95 -2.90 19.57
N THR A 103 21.29 -2.66 18.44
CA THR A 103 21.90 -2.10 17.22
C THR A 103 21.47 -0.67 16.94
N GLU A 104 20.63 -0.06 17.80
CA GLU A 104 20.25 1.33 17.67
C GLU A 104 21.48 2.22 17.84
N SER A 105 21.66 3.19 16.94
CA SER A 105 22.64 4.24 17.17
C SER A 105 22.14 5.10 18.32
N HIS A 106 22.67 4.89 19.54
CA HIS A 106 22.38 5.76 20.67
C HIS A 106 23.01 7.13 20.40
N VAL A 107 22.32 7.98 19.64
CA VAL A 107 22.60 9.41 19.56
C VAL A 107 22.24 9.99 20.92
N THR A 108 23.19 9.89 21.86
CA THR A 108 23.01 10.19 23.29
C THR A 108 23.13 11.68 23.62
N ALA A 109 23.51 12.50 22.65
CA ALA A 109 23.54 13.95 22.79
C ALA A 109 22.31 14.52 22.08
N ASP A 110 21.19 14.62 22.81
CA ASP A 110 19.90 15.05 22.29
C ASP A 110 19.76 16.59 22.36
N PRO A 111 19.78 17.32 21.24
CA PRO A 111 19.46 18.75 21.23
C PRO A 111 17.95 19.03 21.13
N ALA A 112 17.10 18.03 20.86
CA ALA A 112 15.69 18.25 20.51
C ALA A 112 14.75 17.17 21.06
N PRO A 113 13.69 17.53 21.82
CA PRO A 113 12.77 16.54 22.38
C PRO A 113 12.19 15.62 21.29
N TYR A 114 12.02 14.34 21.64
CA TYR A 114 11.43 13.30 20.78
C TYR A 114 12.29 12.82 19.60
N ILE A 115 13.61 13.08 19.59
CA ILE A 115 14.47 12.70 18.46
C ILE A 115 14.40 11.22 18.08
N ARG A 116 14.32 10.30 19.07
CA ARG A 116 14.19 8.86 18.82
C ARG A 116 12.87 8.48 18.17
N ILE A 117 11.78 9.17 18.55
CA ILE A 117 10.47 8.98 17.92
C ILE A 117 10.52 9.48 16.47
N LEU A 118 11.12 10.64 16.24
CA LEU A 118 11.26 11.19 14.89
C LEU A 118 12.07 10.25 13.99
N ASP A 119 13.21 9.76 14.48
CA ASP A 119 14.06 8.81 13.76
C ASP A 119 13.31 7.51 13.44
N GLY A 120 12.65 6.92 14.45
CA GLY A 120 11.81 5.73 14.28
C GLY A 120 10.70 5.90 13.24
N LEU A 121 9.96 7.01 13.28
CA LEU A 121 8.88 7.29 12.32
C LEU A 121 9.40 7.57 10.91
N MET A 122 10.55 8.23 10.79
CA MET A 122 11.20 8.46 9.50
C MET A 122 11.67 7.14 8.88
N GLY A 123 12.30 6.28 9.68
CA GLY A 123 12.71 4.95 9.27
C GLY A 123 11.53 4.09 8.82
N LEU A 124 10.46 4.00 9.63
CA LEU A 124 9.23 3.29 9.25
C LEU A 124 8.70 3.70 7.87
N ASN A 125 8.70 5.00 7.56
CA ASN A 125 8.25 5.50 6.27
C ASN A 125 9.24 5.17 5.14
N GLY A 126 10.54 5.20 5.41
CA GLY A 126 11.59 4.83 4.47
C GLY A 126 11.43 3.38 4.02
N GLU A 127 11.41 2.45 4.98
CA GLU A 127 11.34 1.01 4.70
C GLU A 127 9.98 0.60 4.12
N ALA A 128 8.88 1.24 4.55
CA ALA A 128 7.59 1.08 3.88
C ALA A 128 7.62 1.56 2.40
N GLY A 129 8.41 2.60 2.12
CA GLY A 129 8.70 3.11 0.79
C GLY A 129 9.46 2.12 -0.09
N GLU A 130 10.44 1.42 0.48
CA GLU A 130 11.20 0.37 -0.20
C GLU A 130 10.31 -0.85 -0.48
N ALA A 131 9.52 -1.29 0.51
CA ALA A 131 8.57 -2.38 0.35
C ALA A 131 7.55 -2.11 -0.77
N ILE A 132 6.96 -0.90 -0.84
CA ILE A 132 6.03 -0.55 -1.92
C ILE A 132 6.73 -0.40 -3.27
N ASP A 133 8.02 -0.04 -3.30
CA ASP A 133 8.80 0.03 -4.53
C ASP A 133 8.97 -1.35 -5.20
N ILE A 134 9.12 -2.42 -4.41
CA ILE A 134 9.12 -3.81 -4.89
C ILE A 134 7.81 -4.09 -5.64
N LEU A 135 6.66 -3.81 -5.01
CA LEU A 135 5.35 -4.02 -5.64
C LEU A 135 5.15 -3.14 -6.88
N LYS A 136 5.62 -1.88 -6.84
CA LYS A 136 5.57 -0.98 -7.99
C LYS A 136 6.34 -1.56 -9.19
N LYS A 137 7.54 -2.10 -8.96
CA LYS A 137 8.36 -2.75 -10.00
C LYS A 137 7.66 -3.98 -10.59
N VAL A 138 7.05 -4.81 -9.74
CA VAL A 138 6.27 -5.98 -10.20
C VAL A 138 5.07 -5.55 -11.05
N LEU A 139 4.24 -4.65 -10.54
CA LEU A 139 2.97 -4.30 -11.16
C LEU A 139 3.13 -3.44 -12.42
N PHE A 140 4.16 -2.58 -12.48
CA PHE A 140 4.27 -1.56 -13.51
C PHE A 140 5.50 -1.67 -14.41
N GLN A 141 6.49 -2.48 -14.04
CA GLN A 141 7.76 -2.59 -14.77
C GLN A 141 8.07 -4.04 -15.20
N GLY A 142 7.22 -5.01 -14.85
CA GLY A 142 7.31 -6.38 -15.33
C GLY A 142 8.32 -7.27 -14.60
N HIS A 143 8.72 -6.87 -13.39
CA HIS A 143 9.59 -7.69 -12.53
C HIS A 143 8.83 -8.86 -11.91
N GLU A 144 9.55 -9.93 -11.59
CA GLU A 144 9.02 -11.00 -10.72
C GLU A 144 8.97 -10.53 -9.27
N PHE A 145 8.05 -11.10 -8.48
CA PHE A 145 7.92 -10.75 -7.08
C PHE A 145 8.98 -11.48 -6.25
N ASP A 146 9.94 -10.72 -5.74
CA ASP A 146 10.96 -11.21 -4.82
C ASP A 146 10.43 -11.24 -3.38
N ARG A 147 10.08 -12.44 -2.92
CA ARG A 147 9.57 -12.67 -1.56
C ARG A 147 10.62 -12.46 -0.48
N GLU A 148 11.88 -12.78 -0.79
CA GLU A 148 12.97 -12.64 0.18
C GLU A 148 13.31 -11.16 0.38
N HIS A 149 13.35 -10.39 -0.71
CA HIS A 149 13.53 -8.94 -0.63
C HIS A 149 12.38 -8.30 0.14
N MET A 150 11.12 -8.62 -0.17
CA MET A 150 9.98 -8.13 0.61
C MET A 150 10.08 -8.49 2.10
N ALA A 151 10.52 -9.71 2.44
CA ALA A 151 10.67 -10.12 3.83
C ALA A 151 11.78 -9.33 4.56
N LYS A 152 12.85 -8.92 3.87
CA LYS A 152 13.90 -8.06 4.43
C LYS A 152 13.35 -6.67 4.74
N GLU A 153 12.65 -6.04 3.80
CA GLU A 153 12.03 -4.72 4.03
C GLU A 153 11.01 -4.75 5.19
N LEU A 154 10.22 -5.83 5.29
CA LEU A 154 9.32 -6.02 6.43
C LEU A 154 10.08 -6.19 7.76
N GLY A 155 11.27 -6.79 7.73
CA GLY A 155 12.18 -6.89 8.86
C GLY A 155 12.73 -5.54 9.30
N ASP A 156 13.09 -4.67 8.35
CA ASP A 156 13.58 -3.32 8.64
C ASP A 156 12.45 -2.43 9.19
N ILE A 157 11.21 -2.57 8.67
CA ILE A 157 10.00 -1.97 9.28
C ILE A 157 9.83 -2.45 10.73
N ALA A 158 9.96 -3.75 10.99
CA ALA A 158 9.84 -4.28 12.34
C ALA A 158 10.94 -3.74 13.28
N TRP A 159 12.14 -3.47 12.76
CA TRP A 159 13.23 -2.88 13.53
C TRP A 159 12.89 -1.46 13.97
N TYR A 160 12.43 -0.60 13.06
CA TYR A 160 12.01 0.75 13.43
C TYR A 160 10.75 0.78 14.29
N LEU A 161 9.86 -0.20 14.17
CA LEU A 161 8.73 -0.37 15.07
C LEU A 161 9.20 -0.67 16.50
N ALA A 162 10.19 -1.55 16.66
CA ALA A 162 10.80 -1.89 17.94
C ALA A 162 11.43 -0.67 18.64
N VAL A 163 12.19 0.13 17.88
CA VAL A 163 12.82 1.37 18.36
C VAL A 163 11.75 2.41 18.73
N SER A 164 10.75 2.61 17.87
CA SER A 164 9.67 3.56 18.11
C SER A 164 8.86 3.21 19.36
N ALA A 165 8.58 1.92 19.56
CA ALA A 165 7.88 1.41 20.74
C ALA A 165 8.65 1.71 22.03
N ASP A 166 9.95 1.40 22.06
CA ASP A 166 10.81 1.71 23.21
C ASP A 166 10.91 3.21 23.47
N ALA A 167 11.02 4.02 22.42
CA ALA A 167 11.09 5.48 22.52
C ALA A 167 9.84 6.10 23.17
N ILE A 168 8.68 5.44 23.10
CA ILE A 168 7.44 5.86 23.79
C ILE A 168 7.19 5.10 25.10
N GLY A 169 8.11 4.24 25.53
CA GLY A 169 8.04 3.51 26.80
C GLY A 169 7.16 2.26 26.77
N TYR A 170 6.99 1.64 25.61
CA TYR A 170 6.21 0.41 25.43
C TYR A 170 7.05 -0.74 24.88
N ASP A 171 6.75 -1.95 25.36
CA ASP A 171 7.22 -3.18 24.72
C ASP A 171 6.31 -3.61 23.57
N LEU A 172 6.85 -4.36 22.62
CA LEU A 172 6.11 -4.77 21.43
C LEU A 172 4.96 -5.74 21.74
N GLU A 173 5.11 -6.65 22.69
CA GLU A 173 4.01 -7.55 23.10
C GLU A 173 2.81 -6.75 23.62
N THR A 174 3.05 -5.71 24.45
CA THR A 174 2.01 -4.81 24.92
C THR A 174 1.32 -4.09 23.75
N ILE A 175 2.08 -3.53 22.80
CA ILE A 175 1.51 -2.85 21.61
C ILE A 175 0.66 -3.82 20.79
N PHE A 176 1.14 -5.05 20.57
CA PHE A 176 0.43 -6.06 19.79
C PHE A 176 -0.83 -6.53 20.52
N GLN A 177 -0.77 -6.72 21.83
CA GLN A 177 -1.93 -7.09 22.64
C GLN A 177 -2.99 -5.99 22.61
N MET A 178 -2.60 -4.73 22.78
CA MET A 178 -3.50 -3.57 22.65
C MET A 178 -4.18 -3.53 21.26
N ASN A 179 -3.43 -3.85 20.20
CA ASN A 179 -3.99 -3.93 18.85
C ASN A 179 -5.02 -5.07 18.72
N ILE A 180 -4.69 -6.26 19.22
CA ILE A 180 -5.58 -7.43 19.18
C ILE A 180 -6.85 -7.20 19.98
N ASP A 181 -6.76 -6.66 21.19
CA ASP A 181 -7.94 -6.38 22.02
C ASP A 181 -8.86 -5.37 21.37
N LYS A 182 -8.28 -4.31 20.77
CA LYS A 182 -9.03 -3.35 19.96
C LYS A 182 -9.72 -4.03 18.78
N LEU A 183 -8.99 -4.80 17.98
CA LEU A 183 -9.54 -5.43 16.78
C LEU A 183 -10.58 -6.49 17.10
N LYS A 184 -10.43 -7.26 18.17
CA LYS A 184 -11.46 -8.21 18.64
C LYS A 184 -12.71 -7.51 19.14
N SER A 185 -12.56 -6.38 19.84
CA SER A 185 -13.71 -5.56 20.23
C SER A 185 -14.43 -4.99 19.01
N ARG A 186 -13.69 -4.64 17.95
CA ARG A 186 -14.24 -4.08 16.71
C ARG A 186 -14.88 -5.14 15.81
N TYR A 187 -14.27 -6.32 15.75
CA TYR A 187 -14.55 -7.40 14.81
C TYR A 187 -14.57 -8.75 15.54
N PRO A 188 -15.59 -9.02 16.38
CA PRO A 188 -15.63 -10.22 17.21
C PRO A 188 -15.62 -11.52 16.39
N ASP A 189 -16.23 -11.48 15.20
CA ASP A 189 -16.33 -12.63 14.28
C ASP A 189 -15.44 -12.47 13.04
N GLY A 190 -14.44 -11.58 13.10
CA GLY A 190 -13.60 -11.21 11.96
C GLY A 190 -14.10 -9.97 11.21
N PHE A 191 -13.35 -9.57 10.18
CA PHE A 191 -13.58 -8.30 9.48
C PHE A 191 -14.99 -8.24 8.89
N ASP A 192 -15.69 -7.14 9.19
CA ASP A 192 -16.99 -6.81 8.63
C ASP A 192 -17.02 -5.35 8.14
N THR A 193 -17.64 -5.13 6.98
CA THR A 193 -17.66 -3.81 6.34
C THR A 193 -18.57 -2.82 7.06
N GLU A 194 -19.70 -3.30 7.60
CA GLU A 194 -20.65 -2.46 8.32
C GLU A 194 -20.05 -2.00 9.66
N GLN A 195 -19.40 -2.89 10.38
CA GLN A 195 -18.66 -2.58 11.62
C GLN A 195 -17.50 -1.60 11.36
N SER A 196 -16.81 -1.73 10.22
CA SER A 196 -15.75 -0.79 9.83
C SER A 196 -16.24 0.63 9.58
N GLN A 197 -17.45 0.78 9.02
CA GLN A 197 -18.10 2.07 8.75
C GLN A 197 -18.73 2.70 9.99
N ASN A 198 -19.25 1.87 10.92
CA ASN A 198 -19.99 2.31 12.11
C ASN A 198 -19.18 2.16 13.40
N ARG A 199 -18.05 2.87 13.49
CA ARG A 199 -17.15 2.79 14.65
C ARG A 199 -17.72 3.47 15.89
N ALA A 200 -17.38 2.96 17.06
CA ALA A 200 -17.72 3.59 18.33
C ALA A 200 -17.01 4.94 18.50
N VAL A 201 -17.68 5.88 19.19
CA VAL A 201 -17.08 7.16 19.58
C VAL A 201 -15.95 6.84 20.55
N ASN A 202 -14.70 7.17 20.18
CA ASN A 202 -13.42 6.85 20.85
C ASN A 202 -12.70 5.57 20.40
N ASP A 203 -13.14 4.94 19.30
CA ASP A 203 -12.38 3.87 18.67
C ASP A 203 -11.24 4.43 17.79
N ILE A 204 -10.00 4.40 18.32
CA ILE A 204 -8.76 4.89 17.67
C ILE A 204 -8.04 3.75 16.95
#